data_AF-A0A7C1X803-F1
#
_entry.id   AF-A0A7C1X803-F1
#
_cell.length_a   1.000
_cell.length_b   1.000
_cell.length_c   1.000
_cell.angle_alpha   90.00
_cell.angle_beta   90.00
_cell.angle_gamma   90.00
#
_symmetry.space_group_name_H-M   'P 1'
#
loop_
_entity.id
_entity.type
_entity.pdbx_description
1 polymer ?
#
loop_
_entity_poly.entity_id
_entity_poly.type
_entity_poly.pdbx_seq_one_letter_code
_entity_poly.pdbx_strand_id
1 'polypeptide(L)'
;MKSYSVSFNKRSRLNRMPEISHQTAGLLQPLEPEGLTERLSASLMIENDFYPCFDWTFPPPLLNKSEPPPSARDLFRHASVIPDAFSLYLHSPFCESLCNFCYYTIIPGRGIEKAEHYVDYLLREMKMYAEVMQDKKCESIYFGGGTPTFLDDHLLAKLFEGINQHFNLADNAEISIESSPGTLTRGKVELLTSLGINRLSYGIQTLDEKLLASMNRHYSVDEALKELDLALALIGNVNVDTMY
;
A
#
# COMPACT_ATOMS: atom_id res chain seq x y z
N MET A 1 -23.98 -19.58 -12.92
CA MET A 1 -23.59 -18.55 -13.90
C MET A 1 -23.76 -17.18 -13.22
N LYS A 2 -22.67 -16.53 -12.80
CA LYS A 2 -22.75 -15.21 -12.14
C LYS A 2 -23.04 -14.14 -13.21
N SER A 3 -24.15 -13.42 -13.07
CA SER A 3 -24.55 -12.33 -13.94
C SER A 3 -23.64 -11.12 -13.71
N TYR A 4 -22.92 -10.69 -14.73
CA TYR A 4 -22.15 -9.45 -14.69
C TYR A 4 -23.10 -8.25 -14.86
N SER A 5 -22.83 -7.16 -14.14
CA SER A 5 -23.53 -5.88 -14.36
C SER A 5 -23.34 -5.41 -15.80
N VAL A 6 -24.45 -4.97 -16.41
CA VAL A 6 -24.52 -4.45 -17.80
C VAL A 6 -23.70 -3.17 -18.01
N SER A 7 -23.21 -2.55 -16.94
CA SER A 7 -22.46 -1.29 -16.95
C SER A 7 -20.93 -1.44 -17.04
N PHE A 8 -20.39 -2.66 -16.94
CA PHE A 8 -18.94 -2.86 -16.85
C PHE A 8 -18.27 -2.93 -18.23
N ASN A 9 -17.63 -1.85 -18.66
CA ASN A 9 -16.79 -1.85 -19.84
C ASN A 9 -15.35 -2.30 -19.50
N LYS A 10 -15.03 -3.55 -19.82
CA LYS A 10 -13.69 -4.15 -19.63
C LYS A 10 -12.54 -3.37 -20.29
N ARG A 11 -12.79 -2.54 -21.32
CA ARG A 11 -11.75 -1.82 -22.05
C ARG A 11 -11.39 -0.46 -21.45
N SER A 12 -12.33 0.23 -20.80
CA SER A 12 -12.08 1.59 -20.28
C SER A 12 -11.91 1.66 -18.77
N ARG A 13 -12.27 0.59 -18.01
CA ARG A 13 -12.36 0.61 -16.53
C ARG A 13 -13.27 1.72 -15.95
N LEU A 14 -14.05 2.40 -16.79
CA LEU A 14 -14.94 3.49 -16.39
C LEU A 14 -16.39 3.00 -16.39
N ASN A 15 -17.08 3.16 -15.26
CA ASN A 15 -18.54 3.07 -15.22
C ASN A 15 -19.13 4.29 -15.95
N ARG A 16 -20.26 4.13 -16.66
CA ARG A 16 -21.08 5.29 -17.03
C ARG A 16 -21.53 5.96 -15.72
N MET A 17 -21.16 7.22 -15.52
CA MET A 17 -21.62 8.01 -14.38
C MET A 17 -23.17 8.02 -14.37
N PRO A 18 -23.82 7.67 -13.25
CA PRO A 18 -25.19 8.08 -13.03
C PRO A 18 -25.25 9.61 -12.97
N GLU A 19 -26.32 10.21 -13.48
CA GLU A 19 -26.56 11.65 -13.35
C GLU A 19 -26.63 12.00 -11.86
N ILE A 20 -25.68 12.80 -11.38
CA ILE A 20 -25.64 13.28 -10.00
C ILE A 20 -26.66 14.40 -9.88
N SER A 21 -27.72 14.21 -9.08
CA SER A 21 -28.66 15.28 -8.75
C SER A 21 -27.98 16.27 -7.80
N HIS A 22 -28.00 17.57 -8.13
CA HIS A 22 -27.34 18.65 -7.40
C HIS A 22 -27.85 18.94 -5.97
N GLN A 23 -28.64 18.06 -5.35
CA GLN A 23 -29.33 18.35 -4.08
C GLN A 23 -28.54 18.00 -2.81
N THR A 24 -27.31 17.47 -2.89
CA THR A 24 -26.49 17.11 -1.71
C THR A 24 -25.14 17.84 -1.62
N ALA A 25 -25.03 19.05 -2.18
CA ALA A 25 -23.89 19.93 -1.90
C ALA A 25 -24.04 20.55 -0.49
N GLY A 26 -23.65 19.80 0.54
CA GLY A 26 -23.58 20.29 1.91
C GLY A 26 -22.43 21.27 2.09
N LEU A 27 -22.74 22.48 2.60
CA LEU A 27 -22.00 23.38 3.51
C LEU A 27 -20.46 23.54 3.46
N LEU A 28 -19.74 23.01 2.48
CA LEU A 28 -18.33 23.31 2.28
C LEU A 28 -18.21 24.53 1.36
N GLN A 29 -17.69 25.62 1.91
CA GLN A 29 -17.32 26.78 1.09
C GLN A 29 -16.17 26.36 0.14
N PRO A 30 -16.21 26.76 -1.14
CA PRO A 30 -15.09 26.56 -2.05
C PRO A 30 -13.81 27.15 -1.44
N LEU A 31 -12.69 26.45 -1.58
CA LEU A 31 -11.40 27.05 -1.27
C LEU A 31 -11.21 28.29 -2.16
N GLU A 32 -10.97 29.45 -1.53
CA GLU A 32 -10.68 30.70 -2.23
C GLU A 32 -9.47 30.49 -3.16
N PRO A 33 -9.60 30.71 -4.48
CA PRO A 33 -8.54 30.43 -5.46
C PRO A 33 -7.31 31.32 -5.27
N GLU A 34 -7.50 32.50 -4.70
CA GLU A 34 -6.45 33.50 -4.51
C GLU A 34 -5.47 33.04 -3.43
N GLY A 35 -4.22 32.86 -3.83
CA GLY A 35 -3.15 32.38 -2.94
C GLY A 35 -3.10 30.86 -2.77
N LEU A 36 -4.05 30.08 -3.32
CA LEU A 36 -3.96 28.61 -3.32
C LEU A 36 -2.74 28.15 -4.12
N THR A 37 -2.49 28.77 -5.28
CA THR A 37 -1.30 28.49 -6.09
C THR A 37 -0.02 28.84 -5.34
N GLU A 38 0.06 29.97 -4.63
CA GLU A 38 1.26 30.33 -3.86
C GLU A 38 1.45 29.45 -2.62
N ARG A 39 0.38 29.02 -1.95
CA ARG A 39 0.44 28.09 -0.81
C ARG A 39 0.81 26.69 -1.26
N LEU A 40 0.27 26.23 -2.40
CA LEU A 40 0.66 24.97 -3.03
C LEU A 40 2.10 25.05 -3.51
N SER A 41 2.50 26.12 -4.20
CA SER A 41 3.88 26.32 -4.61
C SER A 41 4.83 26.37 -3.42
N ALA A 42 4.52 27.09 -2.34
CA ALA A 42 5.34 27.09 -1.13
C ALA A 42 5.40 25.72 -0.45
N SER A 43 4.29 24.97 -0.43
CA SER A 43 4.23 23.61 0.12
C SER A 43 4.95 22.57 -0.76
N LEU A 44 4.92 22.76 -2.08
CA LEU A 44 5.57 21.93 -3.10
C LEU A 44 7.03 22.35 -3.36
N MET A 45 7.45 23.49 -2.80
CA MET A 45 8.83 23.99 -2.74
C MET A 45 9.55 23.58 -1.44
N ILE A 46 8.85 22.91 -0.52
CA ILE A 46 9.53 21.90 0.31
C ILE A 46 9.98 20.87 -0.72
N GLU A 47 11.30 20.81 -0.93
CA GLU A 47 11.95 20.14 -2.04
C GLU A 47 11.19 18.86 -2.42
N ASN A 48 10.93 18.71 -3.72
CA ASN A 48 10.85 17.41 -4.37
C ASN A 48 12.19 16.69 -4.17
N ASP A 49 12.57 16.43 -2.92
CA ASP A 49 13.19 15.20 -2.55
C ASP A 49 12.17 14.15 -2.99
N PHE A 50 12.33 13.72 -4.22
CA PHE A 50 11.84 12.45 -4.68
C PHE A 50 12.58 11.42 -3.81
N TYR A 51 12.14 11.28 -2.56
CA TYR A 51 12.58 10.21 -1.69
C TYR A 51 12.33 8.94 -2.48
N PRO A 52 13.27 7.98 -2.51
CA PRO A 52 13.01 6.68 -3.08
C PRO A 52 12.05 5.92 -2.15
N CYS A 53 10.79 6.36 -2.08
CA CYS A 53 9.68 5.44 -1.95
C CYS A 53 9.63 4.74 -3.31
N PHE A 54 10.21 3.55 -3.38
CA PHE A 54 10.12 2.71 -4.56
C PHE A 54 8.64 2.41 -4.81
N ASP A 55 8.04 3.10 -5.77
CA ASP A 55 6.92 2.56 -6.51
C ASP A 55 7.43 1.30 -7.21
N TRP A 56 6.98 0.12 -6.78
CA TRP A 56 7.23 -1.12 -7.50
C TRP A 56 6.37 -1.13 -8.77
N THR A 57 6.77 -0.32 -9.74
CA THR A 57 6.48 -0.57 -11.15
C THR A 57 7.81 -0.90 -11.80
N PHE A 58 7.92 -2.08 -12.41
CA PHE A 58 9.03 -2.40 -13.28
C PHE A 58 8.60 -2.21 -14.74
N PRO A 59 9.34 -1.40 -15.53
CA PRO A 59 10.43 -0.53 -15.10
C PRO A 59 9.89 0.70 -14.34
N PRO A 60 10.64 1.23 -13.35
CA PRO A 60 10.26 2.47 -12.70
C PRO A 60 10.22 3.59 -13.74
N PRO A 61 9.40 4.65 -13.55
CA PRO A 61 9.36 5.77 -14.47
C PRO A 61 10.72 6.47 -14.48
N LEU A 62 11.58 6.03 -15.39
CA LEU A 62 12.81 6.71 -15.79
C LEU A 62 12.40 7.98 -16.55
N LEU A 63 12.07 9.04 -15.81
CA LEU A 63 11.94 10.40 -16.35
C LEU A 63 13.15 11.26 -15.97
N ASN A 64 14.32 10.67 -15.80
CA ASN A 64 15.57 11.41 -15.78
C ASN A 64 16.37 11.10 -17.04
N LYS A 65 16.76 12.15 -17.79
CA LYS A 65 17.57 12.04 -19.02
C LYS A 65 19.06 11.73 -18.73
N SER A 66 19.40 11.51 -17.47
CA SER A 66 20.76 11.22 -17.02
C SER A 66 21.16 9.81 -17.40
N GLU A 67 22.45 9.62 -17.70
CA GLU A 67 23.01 8.29 -17.84
C GLU A 67 22.85 7.51 -16.52
N PRO A 68 22.50 6.22 -16.58
CA PRO A 68 22.44 5.40 -15.38
C PRO A 68 23.84 5.32 -14.75
N PRO A 69 23.94 5.29 -13.42
CA PRO A 69 25.22 5.13 -12.74
C PRO A 69 25.92 3.81 -13.13
N PRO A 70 27.26 3.75 -13.07
CA PRO A 70 28.04 2.62 -13.60
C PRO A 70 27.92 1.35 -12.76
N SER A 71 27.38 1.43 -11.54
CA SER A 71 27.15 0.27 -10.68
C SER A 71 25.91 0.44 -9.79
N ALA A 72 25.36 -0.67 -9.31
CA ALA A 72 24.28 -0.64 -8.30
C ALA A 72 24.72 0.07 -7.01
N ARG A 73 25.98 -0.09 -6.59
CA ARG A 73 26.51 0.61 -5.42
C ARG A 73 26.49 2.13 -5.61
N ASP A 74 26.74 2.61 -6.83
CA ASP A 74 26.66 4.04 -7.14
C ASP A 74 25.22 4.52 -7.20
N LEU A 75 24.30 3.69 -7.71
CA LEU A 75 22.86 3.96 -7.68
C LEU A 75 22.34 4.13 -6.24
N PHE A 76 22.77 3.27 -5.32
CA PHE A 76 22.30 3.23 -3.93
C PHE A 76 23.25 3.92 -2.93
N ARG A 77 24.14 4.80 -3.42
CA ARG A 77 25.05 5.56 -2.56
C ARG A 77 24.28 6.48 -1.60
N HIS A 78 23.25 7.15 -2.11
CA HIS A 78 22.35 8.02 -1.37
C HIS A 78 20.93 7.41 -1.38
N ALA A 79 20.77 6.30 -0.64
CA ALA A 79 19.50 5.58 -0.58
C ALA A 79 18.39 6.32 0.18
N SER A 80 18.74 7.36 0.94
CA SER A 80 17.83 8.27 1.63
C SER A 80 18.50 9.65 1.75
N VAL A 81 17.70 10.68 2.03
CA VAL A 81 18.21 12.00 2.46
C VAL A 81 18.83 11.91 3.85
N ILE A 82 18.40 10.94 4.66
CA ILE A 82 18.97 10.66 5.96
C ILE A 82 20.24 9.84 5.72
N PRO A 83 21.41 10.34 6.15
CA PRO A 83 22.68 9.63 5.96
C PRO A 83 22.62 8.21 6.53
N ASP A 84 23.17 7.26 5.78
CA ASP A 84 23.28 5.85 6.17
C ASP A 84 21.94 5.16 6.52
N ALA A 85 20.82 5.71 6.03
CA ALA A 85 19.49 5.15 6.21
C ALA A 85 18.81 4.83 4.87
N PHE A 86 17.77 4.01 4.92
CA PHE A 86 16.87 3.74 3.80
C PHE A 86 15.50 3.25 4.28
N SER A 87 14.54 3.25 3.36
CA SER A 87 13.20 2.71 3.54
C SER A 87 12.95 1.58 2.55
N LEU A 88 12.16 0.59 2.96
CA LEU A 88 11.70 -0.49 2.11
C LEU A 88 10.22 -0.33 1.82
N TYR A 89 9.86 -0.37 0.55
CA TYR A 89 8.49 -0.65 0.15
C TYR A 89 8.44 -2.09 -0.38
N LEU A 90 7.44 -2.85 0.01
CA LEU A 90 7.12 -4.14 -0.59
C LEU A 90 5.75 -4.03 -1.24
N HIS A 91 5.64 -4.52 -2.47
CA HIS A 91 4.36 -4.62 -3.14
C HIS A 91 3.75 -6.01 -2.89
N SER A 92 2.45 -6.09 -2.64
CA SER A 92 1.69 -7.34 -2.78
C SER A 92 0.68 -7.15 -3.91
N PRO A 93 0.78 -7.88 -5.03
CA PRO A 93 -0.20 -7.71 -6.10
C PRO A 93 -1.51 -8.44 -5.82
N PHE A 94 -1.65 -9.17 -4.70
CA PHE A 94 -2.80 -10.06 -4.48
C PHE A 94 -3.94 -9.35 -3.77
N CYS A 95 -5.14 -9.49 -4.32
CA CYS A 95 -6.39 -9.06 -3.69
C CYS A 95 -7.43 -10.17 -3.82
N GLU A 96 -8.30 -10.28 -2.83
CA GLU A 96 -9.48 -11.15 -2.93
C GLU A 96 -10.35 -10.77 -4.13
N SER A 97 -10.58 -9.46 -4.32
CA SER A 97 -11.43 -8.93 -5.38
C SER A 97 -10.90 -7.60 -5.95
N LEU A 98 -11.32 -7.27 -7.18
CA LEU A 98 -10.99 -6.00 -7.84
C LEU A 98 -11.99 -4.93 -7.41
N CYS A 99 -11.54 -3.90 -6.70
CA CYS A 99 -12.39 -2.73 -6.43
C CYS A 99 -12.56 -1.90 -7.71
N ASN A 100 -13.75 -1.32 -7.91
CA ASN A 100 -14.07 -0.57 -9.14
C ASN A 100 -13.24 0.71 -9.31
N PHE A 101 -12.69 1.25 -8.23
CA PHE A 101 -11.83 2.44 -8.22
C PHE A 101 -10.32 2.09 -8.19
N CYS A 102 -9.95 0.81 -8.14
CA CYS A 102 -8.56 0.41 -7.90
C CYS A 102 -7.66 0.75 -9.09
N TYR A 103 -6.60 1.50 -8.83
CA TYR A 103 -5.56 1.87 -9.79
C TYR A 103 -4.22 1.14 -9.55
N TYR A 104 -4.10 0.35 -8.48
CA TYR A 104 -2.89 -0.41 -8.17
C TYR A 104 -2.65 -1.57 -9.14
N THR A 105 -1.39 -2.00 -9.23
CA THR A 105 -0.95 -3.15 -10.03
C THR A 105 -1.31 -4.45 -9.29
N ILE A 106 -2.53 -4.94 -9.52
CA ILE A 106 -3.06 -6.11 -8.79
C ILE A 106 -3.48 -7.27 -9.70
N ILE A 107 -3.49 -8.47 -9.14
CA ILE A 107 -4.01 -9.71 -9.70
C ILE A 107 -5.22 -10.13 -8.84
N PRO A 108 -6.44 -9.69 -9.19
CA PRO A 108 -7.62 -9.90 -8.36
C PRO A 108 -8.20 -11.31 -8.50
N GLY A 109 -8.51 -11.96 -7.37
CA GLY A 109 -9.28 -13.22 -7.30
C GLY A 109 -8.68 -14.41 -8.06
N ARG A 110 -7.42 -14.31 -8.48
CA ARG A 110 -6.61 -15.31 -9.21
C ARG A 110 -5.15 -15.03 -8.89
N GLY A 111 -4.26 -16.01 -9.06
CA GLY A 111 -2.82 -15.80 -8.90
C GLY A 111 -2.33 -15.94 -7.46
N ILE A 112 -3.20 -16.03 -6.45
CA ILE A 112 -2.80 -16.32 -5.06
C ILE A 112 -2.08 -17.68 -4.97
N GLU A 113 -2.41 -18.62 -5.87
CA GLU A 113 -1.68 -19.88 -6.03
C GLU A 113 -0.22 -19.72 -6.47
N LYS A 114 0.16 -18.51 -6.92
CA LYS A 114 1.53 -18.13 -7.26
C LYS A 114 2.20 -17.30 -6.17
N ALA A 115 1.53 -17.05 -5.05
CA ALA A 115 2.07 -16.21 -3.99
C ALA A 115 3.36 -16.78 -3.41
N GLU A 116 3.47 -18.11 -3.29
CA GLU A 116 4.70 -18.75 -2.83
C GLU A 116 5.89 -18.46 -3.76
N HIS A 117 5.70 -18.63 -5.08
CA HIS A 117 6.73 -18.26 -6.07
C HIS A 117 7.03 -16.76 -6.03
N TYR A 118 6.02 -15.92 -5.88
CA TYR A 118 6.20 -14.47 -5.76
C TYR A 118 7.07 -14.10 -4.56
N VAL A 119 6.78 -14.68 -3.39
CA VAL A 119 7.59 -14.52 -2.18
C VAL A 119 9.01 -15.02 -2.39
N ASP A 120 9.20 -16.17 -3.04
CA ASP A 120 10.55 -16.67 -3.37
C ASP A 120 11.34 -15.70 -4.26
N TYR A 121 10.68 -15.06 -5.23
CA TYR A 121 11.32 -14.05 -6.07
C TYR A 121 11.65 -12.78 -5.27
N LEU A 122 10.74 -12.31 -4.42
CA LEU A 122 11.01 -11.19 -3.53
C LEU A 122 12.22 -11.45 -2.64
N LEU A 123 12.34 -12.64 -2.04
CA LEU A 123 13.50 -12.99 -1.21
C LEU A 123 14.81 -12.98 -1.99
N ARG A 124 14.80 -13.46 -3.25
CA ARG A 124 15.97 -13.41 -4.12
C ARG A 124 16.34 -11.98 -4.47
N GLU A 125 15.37 -11.12 -4.69
CA GLU A 125 15.57 -9.70 -4.97
C GLU A 125 16.11 -8.97 -3.74
N MET A 126 15.56 -9.21 -2.54
CA MET A 126 16.08 -8.68 -1.27
C MET A 126 17.56 -9.02 -1.10
N LYS A 127 17.93 -10.28 -1.38
CA LYS A 127 19.32 -10.72 -1.33
C LYS A 127 20.25 -9.92 -2.27
N MET A 128 19.78 -9.53 -3.45
CA MET A 128 20.57 -8.72 -4.38
C MET A 128 20.83 -7.32 -3.82
N TYR A 129 19.85 -6.73 -3.13
CA TYR A 129 20.01 -5.41 -2.51
C TYR A 129 20.80 -5.45 -1.19
N ALA A 130 20.79 -6.58 -0.47
CA ALA A 130 21.48 -6.72 0.81
C ALA A 130 22.97 -6.32 0.73
N GLU A 131 23.66 -6.69 -0.35
CA GLU A 131 25.09 -6.41 -0.54
C GLU A 131 25.40 -4.90 -0.62
N VAL A 132 24.48 -4.08 -1.16
CA VAL A 132 24.66 -2.63 -1.29
C VAL A 132 24.09 -1.84 -0.11
N MET A 133 23.26 -2.49 0.73
CA MET A 133 22.60 -1.88 1.89
C MET A 133 23.22 -2.27 3.24
N GLN A 134 24.20 -3.19 3.27
CA GLN A 134 24.79 -3.74 4.51
C GLN A 134 25.25 -2.69 5.54
N ASP A 135 25.75 -1.54 5.07
CA ASP A 135 26.31 -0.47 5.91
C ASP A 135 25.26 0.58 6.30
N LYS A 136 24.00 0.39 5.91
CA LYS A 136 22.88 1.31 6.15
C LYS A 136 21.84 0.68 7.07
N LYS A 137 21.03 1.53 7.71
CA LYS A 137 19.90 1.14 8.57
C LYS A 137 18.57 1.28 7.82
N CYS A 138 17.72 0.26 7.91
CA CYS A 138 16.36 0.34 7.43
C CYS A 138 15.48 0.98 8.51
N GLU A 139 15.01 2.20 8.27
CA GLU A 139 14.24 2.98 9.25
C GLU A 139 12.73 2.81 9.08
N SER A 140 12.28 2.41 7.90
CA SER A 140 10.87 2.10 7.68
C SER A 140 10.64 1.02 6.64
N ILE A 141 9.59 0.26 6.86
CA ILE A 141 9.07 -0.75 5.94
C ILE A 141 7.60 -0.45 5.70
N TYR A 142 7.19 -0.35 4.44
CA TYR A 142 5.79 -0.24 4.06
C TYR A 142 5.42 -1.38 3.14
N PHE A 143 4.50 -2.24 3.57
CA PHE A 143 3.97 -3.31 2.74
C PHE A 143 2.57 -2.91 2.25
N GLY A 144 2.44 -2.68 0.95
CA GLY A 144 1.19 -2.18 0.34
C GLY A 144 0.91 -2.72 -1.06
N GLY A 145 0.00 -2.06 -1.77
CA GLY A 145 -0.32 -2.32 -3.17
C GLY A 145 -1.73 -2.88 -3.36
N GLY A 146 -1.84 -4.21 -3.38
CA GLY A 146 -3.11 -4.91 -3.39
C GLY A 146 -3.67 -5.06 -1.98
N THR A 147 -3.55 -6.25 -1.42
CA THR A 147 -3.94 -6.50 -0.02
C THR A 147 -2.89 -7.41 0.59
N PRO A 148 -1.79 -6.85 1.15
CA PRO A 148 -0.73 -7.63 1.78
C PRO A 148 -1.23 -8.67 2.79
N THR A 149 -2.20 -8.30 3.62
CA THR A 149 -2.83 -9.20 4.60
C THR A 149 -3.67 -10.33 4.01
N PHE A 150 -3.93 -10.32 2.70
CA PHE A 150 -4.52 -11.45 1.97
C PHE A 150 -3.52 -12.59 1.74
N LEU A 151 -2.22 -12.34 1.88
CA LEU A 151 -1.23 -13.43 1.89
C LEU A 151 -1.44 -14.35 3.10
N ASP A 152 -1.19 -15.64 2.88
CA ASP A 152 -1.22 -16.62 3.95
C ASP A 152 -0.18 -16.30 5.04
N ASP A 153 -0.51 -16.66 6.28
CA ASP A 153 0.30 -16.39 7.47
C ASP A 153 1.76 -16.85 7.34
N HIS A 154 1.96 -18.05 6.81
CA HIS A 154 3.29 -18.62 6.63
C HIS A 154 4.12 -17.84 5.58
N LEU A 155 3.49 -17.25 4.56
CA LEU A 155 4.16 -16.43 3.55
C LEU A 155 4.56 -15.08 4.12
N LEU A 156 3.70 -14.46 4.94
CA LEU A 156 4.04 -13.24 5.67
C LEU A 156 5.23 -13.48 6.60
N ALA A 157 5.20 -14.56 7.39
CA ALA A 157 6.30 -14.92 8.27
C ALA A 157 7.61 -15.12 7.49
N LYS A 158 7.54 -15.86 6.37
CA LYS A 158 8.70 -16.10 5.49
C LYS A 158 9.28 -14.81 4.89
N LEU A 159 8.44 -13.85 4.50
CA LEU A 159 8.90 -12.54 4.01
C LEU A 159 9.64 -11.77 5.11
N PHE A 160 9.06 -11.69 6.31
CA PHE A 160 9.65 -10.95 7.42
C PHE A 160 10.92 -11.62 7.96
N GLU A 161 11.01 -12.95 7.94
CA GLU A 161 12.26 -13.67 8.20
C GLU A 161 13.35 -13.26 7.20
N GLY A 162 13.02 -13.21 5.91
CA GLY A 162 13.94 -12.76 4.86
C GLY A 162 14.38 -11.30 5.02
N ILE A 163 13.47 -10.40 5.39
CA ILE A 163 13.79 -9.00 5.68
C ILE A 163 14.82 -8.92 6.82
N ASN A 164 14.55 -9.59 7.95
CA ASN A 164 15.43 -9.61 9.11
C ASN A 164 16.79 -10.26 8.80
N GLN A 165 16.82 -11.24 7.89
CA GLN A 165 18.05 -11.88 7.45
C GLN A 165 18.92 -10.98 6.55
N HIS A 166 18.28 -10.16 5.69
CA HIS A 166 18.98 -9.43 4.63
C HIS A 166 19.23 -7.96 4.94
N PHE A 167 18.50 -7.35 5.87
CA PHE A 167 18.58 -5.92 6.15
C PHE A 167 18.80 -5.64 7.64
N ASN A 168 19.53 -4.58 7.91
CA ASN A 168 19.82 -4.11 9.25
C ASN A 168 18.72 -3.12 9.68
N LEU A 169 17.69 -3.61 10.38
CA LEU A 169 16.60 -2.75 10.84
C LEU A 169 17.06 -1.79 11.96
N ALA A 170 16.51 -0.59 11.96
CA ALA A 170 16.62 0.32 13.11
C ALA A 170 15.78 -0.22 14.27
N ASP A 171 16.23 0.01 15.52
CA ASP A 171 15.54 -0.49 16.72
C ASP A 171 14.10 0.05 16.85
N ASN A 172 13.85 1.23 16.28
CA ASN A 172 12.57 1.93 16.26
C ASN A 172 11.98 2.02 14.85
N ALA A 173 12.33 1.09 13.95
CA ALA A 173 11.83 1.12 12.59
C ALA A 173 10.29 1.12 12.56
N GLU A 174 9.69 1.98 11.73
CA GLU A 174 8.26 1.93 11.47
C GLU A 174 7.97 0.79 10.49
N ILE A 175 7.15 -0.17 10.88
CA ILE A 175 6.76 -1.29 10.02
C ILE A 175 5.26 -1.21 9.81
N SER A 176 4.90 -0.72 8.63
CA SER A 176 3.54 -0.47 8.16
C SER A 176 3.05 -1.59 7.23
N ILE A 177 1.80 -2.00 7.37
CA ILE A 177 1.13 -2.91 6.41
C ILE A 177 -0.28 -2.42 6.05
N GLU A 178 -0.66 -2.58 4.78
CA GLU A 178 -2.04 -2.36 4.33
C GLU A 178 -2.95 -3.58 4.55
N SER A 179 -4.20 -3.32 4.91
CA SER A 179 -5.23 -4.33 5.09
C SER A 179 -6.60 -3.91 4.58
N SER A 180 -7.47 -4.89 4.39
CA SER A 180 -8.85 -4.71 3.95
C SER A 180 -9.77 -5.44 4.92
N PRO A 181 -11.01 -4.96 5.12
CA PRO A 181 -12.01 -5.72 5.85
C PRO A 181 -12.12 -7.17 5.36
N GLY A 182 -12.19 -8.10 6.30
CA GLY A 182 -12.25 -9.55 6.08
C GLY A 182 -10.89 -10.26 6.14
N THR A 183 -9.77 -9.53 6.25
CA THR A 183 -8.43 -10.13 6.32
C THR A 183 -7.81 -10.11 7.73
N LEU A 184 -8.44 -9.45 8.70
CA LEU A 184 -7.87 -9.19 10.03
C LEU A 184 -8.49 -10.07 11.12
N THR A 185 -8.36 -11.39 10.97
CA THR A 185 -8.67 -12.30 12.07
C THR A 185 -7.77 -12.03 13.28
N ARG A 186 -8.20 -12.39 14.49
CA ARG A 186 -7.37 -12.29 15.70
C ARG A 186 -5.98 -12.91 15.53
N GLY A 187 -5.92 -14.14 15.00
CA GLY A 187 -4.65 -14.82 14.74
C GLY A 187 -3.76 -14.08 13.75
N LYS A 188 -4.35 -13.48 12.69
CA LYS A 188 -3.61 -12.62 11.75
C LYS A 188 -3.02 -11.42 12.48
N VAL A 189 -3.81 -10.67 13.24
CA VAL A 189 -3.32 -9.45 13.93
C VAL A 189 -2.20 -9.80 14.94
N GLU A 190 -2.37 -10.88 15.70
CA GLU A 190 -1.35 -11.38 16.63
C GLU A 190 -0.05 -11.78 15.91
N LEU A 191 -0.17 -12.46 14.75
CA LEU A 191 0.97 -12.74 13.89
C LEU A 191 1.64 -11.45 13.42
N LEU A 192 0.89 -10.49 12.88
CA LEU A 192 1.46 -9.23 12.38
C LEU A 192 2.26 -8.51 13.47
N THR A 193 1.70 -8.38 14.68
CA THR A 193 2.42 -7.82 15.84
C THR A 193 3.68 -8.62 16.18
N SER A 194 3.63 -9.95 16.12
CA SER A 194 4.81 -10.80 16.37
C SER A 194 5.92 -10.63 15.31
N LEU A 195 5.58 -10.21 14.09
CA LEU A 195 6.52 -9.90 13.01
C LEU A 195 7.13 -8.48 13.14
N GLY A 196 6.75 -7.72 14.18
CA GLY A 196 7.24 -6.36 14.43
C GLY A 196 6.41 -5.26 13.77
N ILE A 197 5.28 -5.59 13.13
CA ILE A 197 4.37 -4.59 12.55
C ILE A 197 3.80 -3.74 13.68
N ASN A 198 4.01 -2.44 13.55
CA ASN A 198 3.65 -1.45 14.55
C ASN A 198 2.78 -0.31 13.99
N ARG A 199 2.38 -0.40 12.70
CA ARG A 199 1.41 0.49 12.07
C ARG A 199 0.56 -0.26 11.05
N LEU A 200 -0.73 0.04 11.00
CA LEU A 200 -1.69 -0.52 10.06
C LEU A 200 -2.33 0.59 9.21
N SER A 201 -2.48 0.37 7.90
CA SER A 201 -3.38 1.16 7.04
C SER A 201 -4.59 0.31 6.67
N TYR A 202 -5.77 0.68 7.15
CA TYR A 202 -6.98 -0.13 7.03
C TYR A 202 -7.99 0.49 6.07
N GLY A 203 -8.21 -0.19 4.94
CA GLY A 203 -9.00 0.32 3.83
C GLY A 203 -10.52 0.15 3.97
N ILE A 204 -11.19 0.90 4.85
CA ILE A 204 -12.66 0.87 4.96
C ILE A 204 -13.32 1.60 3.78
N GLN A 205 -12.80 2.75 3.37
CA GLN A 205 -13.34 3.59 2.30
C GLN A 205 -14.63 4.31 2.68
N THR A 206 -15.70 3.61 3.04
CA THR A 206 -16.97 4.25 3.43
C THR A 206 -17.77 3.37 4.37
N LEU A 207 -18.61 4.00 5.19
CA LEU A 207 -19.55 3.34 6.11
C LEU A 207 -20.96 3.21 5.52
N ASP A 208 -21.11 3.43 4.21
CA ASP A 208 -22.35 3.16 3.46
C ASP A 208 -22.22 1.83 2.69
N GLU A 209 -22.91 0.79 3.16
CA GLU A 209 -22.88 -0.54 2.55
C GLU A 209 -23.38 -0.56 1.10
N LYS A 210 -24.27 0.36 0.71
CA LYS A 210 -24.71 0.47 -0.70
C LYS A 210 -23.59 1.00 -1.58
N LEU A 211 -22.84 1.99 -1.08
CA LEU A 211 -21.66 2.51 -1.78
C LEU A 211 -20.56 1.44 -1.84
N LEU A 212 -20.29 0.72 -0.74
CA LEU A 212 -19.36 -0.41 -0.73
C LEU A 212 -19.69 -1.44 -1.81
N ALA A 213 -20.95 -1.88 -1.87
CA ALA A 213 -21.42 -2.81 -2.89
C ALA A 213 -21.22 -2.25 -4.31
N SER A 214 -21.48 -0.96 -4.53
CA SER A 214 -21.26 -0.29 -5.83
C SER A 214 -19.78 -0.25 -6.23
N MET A 215 -18.86 -0.28 -5.25
CA MET A 215 -17.42 -0.32 -5.45
C MET A 215 -16.84 -1.74 -5.59
N ASN A 216 -17.71 -2.76 -5.59
CA ASN A 216 -17.33 -4.18 -5.56
C ASN A 216 -16.56 -4.58 -4.29
N ARG A 217 -16.88 -3.95 -3.15
CA ARG A 217 -16.41 -4.33 -1.82
C ARG A 217 -17.56 -5.02 -1.09
N HIS A 218 -17.37 -6.28 -0.69
CA HIS A 218 -18.43 -7.13 -0.14
C HIS A 218 -18.12 -7.52 1.31
N TYR A 219 -18.33 -6.58 2.23
CA TYR A 219 -18.22 -6.81 3.66
C TYR A 219 -19.24 -5.92 4.38
N SER A 220 -19.54 -6.22 5.64
CA SER A 220 -20.45 -5.39 6.45
C SER A 220 -19.72 -4.32 7.24
N VAL A 221 -20.36 -3.18 7.50
CA VAL A 221 -19.74 -2.13 8.32
C VAL A 221 -19.41 -2.64 9.72
N ASP A 222 -20.28 -3.47 10.30
CA ASP A 222 -20.06 -4.10 11.61
C ASP A 222 -18.81 -5.00 11.64
N GLU A 223 -18.57 -5.78 10.58
CA GLU A 223 -17.35 -6.57 10.42
C GLU A 223 -16.10 -5.68 10.40
N ALA A 224 -16.12 -4.61 9.59
CA ALA A 224 -14.98 -3.70 9.50
C ALA A 224 -14.68 -3.01 10.84
N LEU A 225 -15.72 -2.60 11.57
CA LEU A 225 -15.56 -1.96 12.88
C LEU A 225 -15.00 -2.93 13.94
N LYS A 226 -15.43 -4.20 13.94
CA LYS A 226 -14.88 -5.22 14.86
C LYS A 226 -13.40 -5.50 14.61
N GLU A 227 -12.99 -5.57 13.34
CA GLU A 227 -11.59 -5.73 12.98
C GLU A 227 -10.76 -4.48 13.32
N LEU A 228 -11.33 -3.28 13.14
CA LEU A 228 -10.69 -2.03 13.55
C LEU A 228 -10.47 -1.99 15.07
N ASP A 229 -11.47 -2.34 15.88
CA ASP A 229 -11.35 -2.41 17.34
C ASP A 229 -10.23 -3.38 17.76
N LEU A 230 -10.14 -4.53 17.09
CA LEU A 230 -9.08 -5.50 17.32
C LEU A 230 -7.69 -4.95 16.95
N ALA A 231 -7.56 -4.29 15.80
CA ALA A 231 -6.31 -3.68 15.36
C ALA A 231 -5.86 -2.55 16.29
N LEU A 232 -6.79 -1.69 16.74
CA LEU A 232 -6.50 -0.65 17.73
C LEU A 232 -6.04 -1.25 19.06
N ALA A 233 -6.65 -2.36 19.50
CA ALA A 233 -6.28 -3.01 20.75
C ALA A 233 -4.90 -3.69 20.73
N LEU A 234 -4.48 -4.24 19.58
CA LEU A 234 -3.25 -5.04 19.48
C LEU A 234 -2.07 -4.33 18.80
N ILE A 235 -2.33 -3.44 17.83
CA ILE A 235 -1.30 -2.67 17.11
C ILE A 235 -1.25 -1.22 17.61
N GLY A 236 -2.39 -0.63 17.95
CA GLY A 236 -2.49 0.74 18.46
C GLY A 236 -2.46 1.82 17.37
N ASN A 237 -1.43 1.84 16.52
CA ASN A 237 -1.29 2.83 15.46
C ASN A 237 -2.00 2.38 14.17
N VAL A 238 -3.21 2.89 13.95
CA VAL A 238 -4.06 2.53 12.81
C VAL A 238 -4.50 3.77 12.03
N ASN A 239 -4.17 3.81 10.75
CA ASN A 239 -4.78 4.71 9.77
C ASN A 239 -6.01 4.04 9.15
N VAL A 240 -7.06 4.82 8.88
CA VAL A 240 -8.27 4.34 8.18
C VAL A 240 -8.43 5.12 6.89
N ASP A 241 -8.34 4.42 5.76
CA ASP A 241 -8.53 5.04 4.45
C ASP A 241 -10.02 5.27 4.20
N THR A 242 -10.38 6.48 3.77
CA THR A 242 -11.76 6.88 3.48
C THR A 242 -11.86 7.52 2.09
N MET A 243 -13.02 7.37 1.47
CA MET A 243 -13.38 7.90 0.15
C MET A 243 -14.79 8.49 0.22
N TYR A 244 -14.96 9.67 -0.37
CA TYR A 244 -16.20 10.46 -0.35
C TYR A 244 -16.77 10.69 -1.74
#